data_AF-A0A929DAN1-F1
#
_entry.id   AF-A0A929DAN1-F1
#
_cell.length_a   1.000
_cell.length_b   1.000
_cell.length_c   1.000
_cell.angle_alpha   90.00
_cell.angle_beta   90.00
_cell.angle_gamma   90.00
#
_symmetry.space_group_name_H-M   'P 1'
#
loop_
_entity.id
_entity.type
_entity.pdbx_description
1 polymer ?
#
loop_
_entity_poly.entity_id
_entity_poly.type
_entity_poly.pdbx_seq_one_letter_code
_entity_poly.pdbx_strand_id
1 'polypeptide(L)'
;MEIGATDLETVLERIRAQGAVENIRITQHAQKEMVEEDIVLDEVLEAIAAGQILEYYPQHRRGACCLLNGLTQDGRPLHIVCTTTRPTLVIITVYEPKPPKWLTPSQRR
;
A
#
# COMPACT_ATOMS: atom_id res chain seq x y z
N MET A 1 20.82 -9.86 -4.49
CA MET A 1 19.69 -10.54 -5.15
C MET A 1 18.86 -9.42 -5.76
N GLU A 2 19.06 -9.13 -7.04
CA GLU A 2 18.23 -8.18 -7.78
C GLU A 2 16.83 -8.77 -7.86
N ILE A 3 15.83 -8.03 -7.37
CA ILE A 3 14.43 -8.35 -7.61
C ILE A 3 14.15 -7.92 -9.06
N GLY A 4 13.74 -8.85 -9.91
CA GLY A 4 13.45 -8.55 -11.31
C GLY A 4 12.18 -7.73 -11.45
N ALA A 5 12.02 -6.99 -12.56
CA ALA A 5 10.77 -6.28 -12.86
C ALA A 5 9.54 -7.21 -12.84
N THR A 6 9.72 -8.46 -13.26
CA THR A 6 8.70 -9.53 -13.23
C THR A 6 8.24 -9.90 -11.82
N ASP A 7 9.11 -9.75 -10.81
CA ASP A 7 8.76 -10.06 -9.42
C ASP A 7 7.85 -8.96 -8.83
N LEU A 8 8.10 -7.69 -9.16
CA LEU A 8 7.27 -6.57 -8.70
C LEU A 8 5.86 -6.60 -9.30
N GLU A 9 5.76 -6.93 -10.60
CA GLU A 9 4.47 -7.10 -11.27
C GLU A 9 3.66 -8.24 -10.63
N THR A 10 4.31 -9.38 -10.37
CA THR A 10 3.67 -10.52 -9.68
C THR A 10 3.19 -10.14 -8.28
N VAL A 11 3.99 -9.35 -7.54
CA VAL A 11 3.60 -8.86 -6.21
C VAL A 11 2.40 -7.92 -6.31
N LEU A 12 2.40 -6.98 -7.26
CA LEU A 12 1.30 -6.03 -7.45
C LEU A 12 -0.01 -6.73 -7.81
N GLU A 13 0.02 -7.68 -8.75
CA GLU A 13 -1.16 -8.46 -9.13
C GLU A 13 -1.72 -9.26 -7.95
N ARG A 14 -0.84 -9.81 -7.10
CA ARG A 14 -1.27 -10.48 -5.88
C ARG A 14 -1.94 -9.52 -4.88
N ILE A 15 -1.40 -8.31 -4.71
CA ILE A 15 -1.98 -7.29 -3.82
C ILE A 15 -3.39 -6.94 -4.31
N ARG A 16 -3.54 -6.65 -5.61
CA ARG A 16 -4.82 -6.32 -6.24
C ARG A 16 -5.83 -7.46 -6.11
N ALA A 17 -5.42 -8.69 -6.38
CA ALA A 17 -6.28 -9.86 -6.26
C ALA A 17 -6.80 -10.06 -4.82
N GLN A 18 -5.94 -9.88 -3.81
CA GLN A 18 -6.35 -9.96 -2.40
C GLN A 18 -7.26 -8.80 -1.98
N GLY A 19 -6.99 -7.60 -2.49
CA GLY A 19 -7.83 -6.43 -2.26
C GLY A 19 -9.22 -6.56 -2.88
N ALA A 20 -9.31 -7.07 -4.11
CA ALA A 20 -10.57 -7.23 -4.85
C ALA A 20 -11.55 -8.22 -4.21
N VAL A 21 -11.05 -9.20 -3.45
CA VAL A 21 -11.88 -10.14 -2.68
C VAL A 21 -12.07 -9.70 -1.22
N GLU A 22 -11.63 -8.48 -0.88
CA GLU A 22 -11.67 -7.89 0.47
C GLU A 22 -11.08 -8.78 1.57
N ASN A 23 -10.16 -9.68 1.21
CA ASN A 23 -9.44 -10.51 2.17
C ASN A 23 -8.29 -9.71 2.78
N ILE A 24 -8.66 -8.73 3.59
CA ILE A 24 -7.77 -7.72 4.16
C ILE A 24 -7.78 -7.77 5.68
N ARG A 25 -6.61 -7.58 6.27
CA ARG A 25 -6.45 -7.33 7.70
C ARG A 25 -5.83 -5.95 7.91
N ILE A 26 -6.59 -5.05 8.51
CA ILE A 26 -6.10 -3.75 8.96
C ILE A 26 -5.42 -3.92 10.32
N THR A 27 -4.18 -3.43 10.45
CA THR A 27 -3.48 -3.42 11.75
C THR A 27 -3.99 -2.27 12.63
N GLN A 28 -3.75 -2.35 13.94
CA GLN A 28 -4.13 -1.25 14.86
C GLN A 28 -3.48 0.09 14.47
N HIS A 29 -2.24 0.06 13.97
CA HIS A 29 -1.57 1.27 13.49
C HIS A 29 -2.28 1.84 12.27
N ALA A 30 -2.53 1.03 11.23
CA ALA A 30 -3.28 1.47 10.06
C ALA A 30 -4.67 2.00 10.41
N GLN A 31 -5.41 1.34 11.31
CA GLN A 31 -6.72 1.80 11.76
C GLN A 31 -6.64 3.19 12.43
N LYS A 32 -5.58 3.45 13.20
CA LYS A 32 -5.38 4.74 13.84
C LYS A 32 -5.13 5.83 12.81
N GLU A 33 -4.23 5.60 11.85
CA GLU A 33 -3.94 6.59 10.79
C GLU A 33 -5.18 6.84 9.91
N MET A 34 -5.96 5.80 9.61
CA MET A 34 -7.23 5.95 8.89
C MET A 34 -8.18 6.91 9.59
N VAL A 35 -8.31 6.79 10.91
CA VAL A 35 -9.15 7.69 11.70
C VAL A 35 -8.54 9.11 11.78
N GLU A 36 -7.23 9.24 11.93
CA GLU A 36 -6.56 10.54 12.03
C GLU A 36 -6.57 11.34 10.73
N GLU A 37 -6.63 10.66 9.58
CA GLU A 37 -6.63 11.29 8.26
C GLU A 37 -7.97 11.21 7.52
N ASP A 38 -9.06 10.80 8.19
CA ASP A 38 -10.38 10.59 7.56
C ASP A 38 -10.29 9.74 6.28
N ILE A 39 -9.64 8.57 6.38
CA ILE A 39 -9.51 7.59 5.30
C ILE A 39 -10.44 6.42 5.57
N VAL A 40 -11.38 6.17 4.65
CA VAL A 40 -12.31 5.02 4.75
C VAL A 40 -11.75 3.79 4.03
N LEU A 41 -12.27 2.61 4.36
CA LEU A 41 -11.80 1.35 3.75
C LEU A 41 -11.94 1.35 2.23
N ASP A 42 -13.02 1.93 1.70
CA ASP A 42 -13.27 2.00 0.26
C ASP A 42 -12.16 2.78 -0.47
N GLU A 43 -11.71 3.92 0.09
CA GLU A 43 -10.58 4.67 -0.46
C GLU A 43 -9.28 3.85 -0.47
N VAL A 44 -9.05 3.02 0.55
CA VAL A 44 -7.89 2.10 0.60
C VAL A 44 -7.99 1.06 -0.51
N LEU A 45 -9.18 0.50 -0.75
CA LEU A 45 -9.42 -0.49 -1.80
C LEU A 45 -9.25 0.12 -3.20
N GLU A 46 -9.79 1.31 -3.42
CA GLU A 46 -9.62 2.08 -4.66
C GLU A 46 -8.14 2.34 -4.96
N ALA A 47 -7.41 2.86 -3.96
CA ALA A 47 -5.99 3.12 -4.09
C ALA A 47 -5.17 1.84 -4.31
N ILE A 48 -5.55 0.70 -3.73
CA ILE A 48 -4.92 -0.59 -4.04
C ILE A 48 -5.16 -0.98 -5.51
N ALA A 49 -6.40 -0.85 -5.98
CA ALA A 49 -6.76 -1.22 -7.36
C ALA A 49 -6.01 -0.37 -8.39
N ALA A 50 -5.93 0.94 -8.18
CA ALA A 50 -5.25 1.89 -9.06
C ALA A 50 -3.74 2.07 -8.77
N GLY A 51 -3.21 1.37 -7.76
CA GLY A 51 -1.90 1.63 -7.20
C GLY A 51 -0.72 1.07 -8.00
N GLN A 52 0.46 1.61 -7.72
CA GLN A 52 1.76 1.12 -8.16
C GLN A 52 2.71 0.95 -6.95
N ILE A 53 3.68 0.05 -7.05
CA ILE A 53 4.69 -0.13 -6.01
C ILE A 53 5.76 0.96 -6.15
N LEU A 54 5.94 1.78 -5.12
CA LEU A 54 7.04 2.75 -5.02
C LEU A 54 8.30 2.13 -4.41
N GLU A 55 8.13 1.32 -3.37
CA GLU A 55 9.24 0.72 -2.64
C GLU A 55 8.92 -0.75 -2.34
N TYR A 56 9.91 -1.62 -2.48
CA TYR A 56 9.79 -3.05 -2.18
C TYR A 56 10.90 -3.50 -1.23
N TYR A 57 10.49 -4.15 -0.14
CA TYR A 57 11.35 -4.57 0.96
C TYR A 57 11.25 -6.08 1.16
N PRO A 58 11.84 -6.90 0.27
CA PRO A 58 11.72 -8.36 0.30
C PRO A 58 12.29 -9.00 1.58
N GLN A 59 13.30 -8.36 2.18
CA GLN A 59 14.06 -8.89 3.32
C GLN A 59 13.70 -8.21 4.64
N HIS A 60 12.58 -7.50 4.71
CA HIS A 60 12.19 -6.82 5.94
C HIS A 60 11.99 -7.83 7.08
N ARG A 61 12.50 -7.52 8.29
CA ARG A 61 12.58 -8.45 9.44
C ARG A 61 11.25 -9.10 9.85
N ARG A 62 10.13 -8.50 9.45
CA ARG A 62 8.76 -8.95 9.77
C ARG A 62 8.04 -9.60 8.58
N GLY A 63 8.78 -9.93 7.52
CA GLY A 63 8.27 -10.43 6.25
C GLY A 63 8.29 -9.36 5.16
N ALA A 64 8.34 -9.80 3.90
CA ALA A 64 8.38 -8.92 2.73
C ALA A 64 7.20 -7.93 2.73
N CYS A 65 7.47 -6.65 2.53
CA CYS A 65 6.47 -5.60 2.43
C CYS A 65 6.77 -4.65 1.27
N CYS A 66 5.76 -3.87 0.89
CA CYS A 66 5.84 -2.88 -0.17
C CYS A 66 5.12 -1.60 0.26
N LEU A 67 5.59 -0.47 -0.25
CA LEU A 67 4.88 0.80 -0.25
C LEU A 67 4.20 0.97 -1.60
N LEU A 68 2.87 1.10 -1.60
CA LEU A 68 2.11 1.49 -2.77
C LEU A 68 1.83 2.99 -2.73
N ASN A 69 1.73 3.58 -3.92
CA ASN A 69 1.06 4.86 -4.14
C ASN A 69 -0.11 4.61 -5.09
N GLY A 70 -1.31 4.91 -4.63
CA GLY A 70 -2.55 4.79 -5.39
C GLY A 70 -3.42 6.02 -5.25
N LEU A 71 -4.46 6.08 -6.09
CA LEU A 71 -5.42 7.17 -6.11
C LEU A 71 -6.79 6.64 -5.72
N THR A 72 -7.52 7.38 -4.89
CA THR A 72 -8.96 7.20 -4.74
C THR A 72 -9.69 7.63 -6.01
N GLN A 73 -10.98 7.34 -6.12
CA GLN A 73 -11.81 7.80 -7.24
C GLN A 73 -11.84 9.33 -7.35
N ASP A 74 -11.77 10.03 -6.22
CA ASP A 74 -11.72 11.50 -6.17
C ASP A 74 -10.32 12.07 -6.44
N GLY A 75 -9.34 11.22 -6.76
CA GLY A 75 -7.97 11.63 -7.08
C GLY A 75 -7.10 11.93 -5.85
N ARG A 76 -7.52 11.54 -4.65
CA ARG A 76 -6.72 11.67 -3.43
C ARG A 76 -5.59 10.63 -3.44
N PRO A 77 -4.31 11.02 -3.27
CA PRO A 77 -3.21 10.07 -3.21
C PRO A 77 -3.14 9.39 -1.84
N LEU A 78 -3.04 8.06 -1.83
CA LEU A 78 -2.81 7.28 -0.61
C LEU A 78 -1.54 6.45 -0.72
N HIS A 79 -0.75 6.52 0.34
CA HIS A 79 0.39 5.65 0.58
C HIS A 79 -0.02 4.49 1.47
N ILE A 80 0.20 3.28 0.98
CA ILE A 80 -0.22 2.05 1.66
C ILE A 80 0.99 1.15 1.83
N VAL A 81 1.34 0.86 3.09
CA VAL A 81 2.35 -0.16 3.37
C VAL A 81 1.63 -1.47 3.65
N CYS A 82 1.89 -2.49 2.86
CA CYS A 82 1.24 -3.78 3.02
C CYS A 82 2.19 -4.97 2.84
N THR A 83 1.73 -6.14 3.25
CA THR A 83 2.39 -7.42 2.96
C THR A 83 1.40 -8.43 2.43
N THR A 84 1.80 -9.12 1.37
CA THR A 84 1.08 -10.25 0.77
C THR A 84 1.66 -11.60 1.20
N THR A 85 2.59 -11.64 2.15
CA THR A 85 3.25 -12.90 2.56
C THR A 85 2.29 -13.94 3.15
N ARG A 86 1.05 -13.56 3.43
CA ARG A 86 -0.03 -14.41 3.96
C ARG A 86 -1.18 -14.50 2.94
N PRO A 87 -2.12 -15.45 3.10
CA PRO A 87 -3.32 -15.50 2.26
C PRO A 87 -4.14 -14.20 2.31
N THR A 88 -4.16 -13.54 3.47
CA THR A 88 -4.79 -12.23 3.71
C THR A 88 -3.80 -11.10 3.47
N LEU A 89 -4.24 -10.06 2.75
CA LEU A 89 -3.48 -8.82 2.58
C LEU A 89 -3.45 -8.06 3.90
N VAL A 90 -2.27 -7.79 4.44
CA VAL A 90 -2.15 -7.06 5.70
C VAL A 90 -1.77 -5.61 5.42
N ILE A 91 -2.61 -4.67 5.84
CA ILE A 91 -2.33 -3.23 5.79
C ILE A 91 -1.64 -2.81 7.09
N ILE A 92 -0.37 -2.44 6.98
CA ILE A 92 0.50 -2.08 8.09
C ILE A 92 0.31 -0.61 8.47
N THR A 93 0.21 0.27 7.48
CA THR A 93 -0.13 1.68 7.65
C THR A 93 -0.71 2.23 6.35
N VAL A 94 -1.50 3.31 6.46
CA VAL A 94 -2.03 4.08 5.34
C VAL A 94 -2.03 5.56 5.70
N TYR A 95 -1.62 6.42 4.77
CA TYR A 95 -1.58 7.88 4.99
C TYR A 95 -1.56 8.61 3.65
N GLU A 96 -1.94 9.88 3.63
CA GLU A 96 -1.76 10.75 2.47
C GLU A 96 -0.32 11.29 2.41
N PRO A 97 0.42 11.13 1.31
CA PRO A 97 1.81 11.60 1.21
C PRO A 97 1.90 13.12 1.28
N LYS A 98 2.61 13.62 2.30
CA LYS A 98 2.74 15.06 2.58
C LYS A 98 4.21 15.54 2.52
N PRO A 99 4.43 16.81 2.15
CA PRO A 99 5.71 17.49 2.40
C PRO A 99 6.04 17.57 3.90
N PRO A 100 7.31 17.69 4.29
CA PRO A 100 8.50 17.81 3.45
C PRO A 100 9.06 16.46 2.98
N LYS A 101 8.48 15.34 3.44
CA LYS A 101 8.96 13.99 3.14
C LYS A 101 8.74 13.63 1.67
N TRP A 102 7.58 14.01 1.13
CA TRP A 102 7.19 13.78 -0.25
C TRP A 102 7.04 15.12 -0.98
N LEU A 103 7.78 15.31 -2.07
CA LEU A 103 7.68 16.48 -2.95
C LEU A 103 6.45 16.36 -3.86
N THR A 104 6.21 15.14 -4.34
CA THR A 104 4.98 14.70 -5.01
C THR A 104 4.56 13.36 -4.40
N PRO A 105 3.34 12.86 -4.65
CA PRO A 105 2.94 11.54 -4.17
C PRO A 105 3.90 10.40 -4.56
N SER A 106 4.69 10.53 -5.62
CA SER A 106 5.66 9.49 -6.03
C SER A 106 7.13 9.85 -5.77
N GLN A 107 7.44 11.09 -5.41
CA GLN A 107 8.81 11.58 -5.27
C GLN A 107 9.13 11.97 -3.82
N ARG A 108 10.05 11.22 -3.20
CA ARG A 108 10.59 11.54 -1.87
C ARG A 108 11.66 12.65 -1.96
N ARG A 109 11.79 13.46 -0.91
CA ARG A 109 12.88 14.44 -0.75
C ARG A 109 14.21 13.77 -0.41
#